data_AF-G7ZJS9-F1
#
_entry.id   AF-G7ZJS9-F1
#
_cell.length_a   1.000
_cell.length_b   1.000
_cell.length_c   1.000
_cell.angle_alpha   90.00
_cell.angle_beta   90.00
_cell.angle_gamma   90.00
#
_symmetry.space_group_name_H-M   'P 1'
#
loop_
_entity.id
_entity.type
_entity.pdbx_description
1 polymer ?
#
loop_
_entity_poly.entity_id
_entity_poly.type
_entity_poly.pdbx_seq_one_letter_code
_entity_poly.pdbx_strand_id
1 'polypeptide(L)'
;MSGKTILVPLVTPLNEQAQVCETSLERLLSSLAAHVDGYIPCLTSGEGWRLSRQQWLKMLELTLRHAGDKLVIAGIERSSTQEVLDFALMAQDAGAQAVMFTSPFTPGISQQVIIDHYQTIHDATRLDIFMYNEAALSGNEKTFTTLEAIAQLPRVIGLKDSPSMSRSQDQVDAIRQQGVDYFIGWEMQLAGELESDGNVVSLANLEPRLCRQAAARQQPALSQEIATLNERYLLSASDWYAQVKRELKARGVIDSDRVMTEEAA
;
A
#
# COMPACT_ATOMS: atom_id res chain seq x y z
N MET A 1 -16.38 -9.44 -5.90
CA MET A 1 -16.40 -8.76 -7.22
C MET A 1 -15.65 -9.65 -8.22
N SER A 2 -16.08 -9.76 -9.49
CA SER A 2 -15.52 -10.73 -10.46
C SER A 2 -14.43 -10.09 -11.34
N GLY A 3 -13.26 -9.81 -10.76
CA GLY A 3 -12.08 -9.28 -11.45
C GLY A 3 -10.91 -9.09 -10.50
N LYS A 4 -9.67 -9.12 -11.02
CA LYS A 4 -8.45 -8.85 -10.22
C LYS A 4 -8.27 -7.35 -10.01
N THR A 5 -7.98 -6.94 -8.79
CA THR A 5 -7.89 -5.54 -8.35
C THR A 5 -6.45 -5.07 -8.25
N ILE A 6 -6.11 -3.96 -8.90
CA ILE A 6 -4.78 -3.33 -8.86
C ILE A 6 -4.87 -2.04 -8.06
N LEU A 7 -4.24 -2.04 -6.88
CA LEU A 7 -4.15 -0.86 -6.02
C LEU A 7 -2.72 -0.35 -6.04
N VAL A 8 -2.51 0.93 -6.33
CA VAL A 8 -1.15 1.49 -6.41
C VAL A 8 -0.79 2.15 -5.09
N PRO A 9 0.23 1.67 -4.37
CA PRO A 9 0.82 2.42 -3.27
C PRO A 9 1.62 3.57 -3.88
N LEU A 10 1.00 4.76 -3.92
CA LEU A 10 1.52 5.92 -4.64
C LEU A 10 2.82 6.40 -4.00
N VAL A 11 3.80 6.78 -4.82
CA VAL A 11 4.82 7.72 -4.35
C VAL A 11 4.19 9.06 -4.02
N THR A 12 4.80 9.83 -3.11
CA THR A 12 4.37 11.21 -2.80
C THR A 12 5.20 12.19 -3.62
N PRO A 13 4.69 12.82 -4.69
CA PRO A 13 5.47 13.78 -5.46
C PRO A 13 5.71 15.05 -4.63
N LEU A 14 6.95 15.51 -4.57
CA LEU A 14 7.35 16.69 -3.81
C LEU A 14 7.84 17.81 -4.75
N ASN A 15 7.61 19.06 -4.36
CA ASN A 15 8.23 20.21 -5.02
C ASN A 15 9.62 20.50 -4.43
N GLU A 16 10.28 21.55 -4.92
CA GLU A 16 11.61 21.96 -4.46
C GLU A 16 11.65 22.36 -2.97
N GLN A 17 10.51 22.72 -2.39
CA GLN A 17 10.34 23.09 -0.98
C GLN A 17 9.88 21.90 -0.12
N ALA A 18 9.99 20.66 -0.62
CA ALA A 18 9.55 19.44 0.05
C ALA A 18 8.05 19.43 0.43
N GLN A 19 7.22 20.17 -0.30
CA GLN A 19 5.76 20.14 -0.15
C GLN A 19 5.14 19.22 -1.21
N VAL A 20 3.98 18.64 -0.90
CA VAL A 20 3.23 17.81 -1.85
C VAL A 20 2.92 18.60 -3.12
N CYS A 21 3.36 18.08 -4.27
CA CYS A 21 3.19 18.73 -5.56
C CYS A 21 1.93 18.24 -6.27
N GLU A 22 0.86 19.05 -6.25
CA GLU A 22 -0.43 18.72 -6.85
C GLU A 22 -0.34 18.44 -8.36
N THR A 23 0.36 19.26 -9.13
CA THR A 23 0.49 19.06 -10.59
C THR A 23 1.21 17.76 -10.94
N SER A 24 2.26 17.39 -10.19
CA SER A 24 2.94 16.10 -10.39
C SER A 24 2.07 14.92 -9.97
N LEU A 25 1.27 15.07 -8.91
CA LEU A 25 0.31 14.05 -8.48
C LEU A 25 -0.79 13.84 -9.52
N GLU A 26 -1.36 14.91 -10.08
CA GLU A 26 -2.37 14.83 -11.13
C GLU A 26 -1.86 14.05 -12.35
N ARG A 27 -0.64 14.37 -12.82
CA ARG A 27 0.00 13.63 -13.91
C ARG A 27 0.27 12.17 -13.56
N LEU A 28 0.72 11.88 -12.34
CA LEU A 28 0.91 10.52 -11.86
C LEU A 28 -0.40 9.74 -11.92
N LEU A 29 -1.49 10.25 -11.31
CA LEU A 29 -2.79 9.57 -11.34
C LEU A 29 -3.29 9.36 -12.76
N SER A 30 -3.16 10.38 -13.63
CA SER A 30 -3.53 10.28 -15.04
C SER A 30 -2.74 9.20 -15.80
N SER A 31 -1.45 9.01 -15.51
CA SER A 31 -0.65 7.96 -16.15
C SER A 31 -1.04 6.54 -15.71
N LEU A 32 -1.66 6.41 -14.53
CA LEU A 32 -2.04 5.13 -13.93
C LEU A 32 -3.50 4.74 -14.25
N ALA A 33 -4.39 5.72 -14.40
CA ALA A 33 -5.86 5.55 -14.35
C ALA A 33 -6.44 4.46 -15.26
N ALA A 34 -5.87 4.27 -16.45
CA ALA A 34 -6.34 3.27 -17.42
C ALA A 34 -6.04 1.81 -17.02
N HIS A 35 -5.20 1.59 -16.00
CA HIS A 35 -4.64 0.28 -15.69
C HIS A 35 -4.81 -0.10 -14.21
N VAL A 36 -5.43 0.74 -13.39
CA VAL A 36 -5.54 0.54 -11.94
C VAL A 36 -6.97 0.76 -11.46
N ASP A 37 -7.30 0.17 -10.31
CA ASP A 37 -8.65 0.19 -9.72
C ASP A 37 -8.71 1.11 -8.49
N GLY A 38 -7.56 1.42 -7.88
CA GLY A 38 -7.49 2.29 -6.73
C GLY A 38 -6.09 2.78 -6.41
N TYR A 39 -6.04 3.73 -5.48
CA TYR A 39 -4.84 4.43 -5.06
C TYR A 39 -4.69 4.36 -3.54
N ILE A 40 -3.45 4.17 -3.10
CA ILE A 40 -3.09 4.17 -1.67
C ILE A 40 -2.04 5.25 -1.45
N PRO A 41 -2.43 6.51 -1.20
CA PRO A 41 -1.49 7.55 -0.81
C PRO A 41 -0.90 7.24 0.57
N CYS A 42 0.29 7.78 0.83
CA CYS A 42 0.90 7.79 2.16
C CYS A 42 1.16 6.39 2.79
N LEU A 43 1.28 5.34 1.98
CA LEU A 43 1.86 4.08 2.42
C LEU A 43 3.40 4.12 2.27
N THR A 44 4.06 2.98 2.36
CA THR A 44 5.51 2.89 2.37
C THR A 44 6.16 3.54 1.14
N SER A 45 5.58 3.30 -0.04
CA SER A 45 5.97 3.92 -1.31
C SER A 45 5.89 5.44 -1.31
N GLY A 46 4.92 5.97 -0.57
CA GLY A 46 4.68 7.39 -0.39
C GLY A 46 5.47 8.00 0.76
N GLU A 47 6.36 7.24 1.39
CA GLU A 47 7.14 7.67 2.56
C GLU A 47 6.22 8.11 3.71
N GLY A 48 5.10 7.40 3.89
CA GLY A 48 4.02 7.76 4.81
C GLY A 48 4.46 7.99 6.25
N TRP A 49 5.43 7.19 6.72
CA TRP A 49 6.04 7.33 8.05
C TRP A 49 6.85 8.61 8.25
N ARG A 50 7.22 9.32 7.17
CA ARG A 50 7.98 10.59 7.22
C ARG A 50 7.14 11.83 6.96
N LEU A 51 5.90 11.68 6.50
CA LEU A 51 5.05 12.82 6.22
C LEU A 51 4.56 13.46 7.52
N SER A 52 4.73 14.78 7.63
CA SER A 52 4.04 15.56 8.65
C SER A 52 2.53 15.38 8.54
N ARG A 53 1.80 15.64 9.62
CA ARG A 53 0.32 15.58 9.63
C ARG A 53 -0.30 16.40 8.49
N GLN A 54 0.24 17.59 8.23
CA GLN A 54 -0.24 18.48 7.17
C GLN A 54 0.05 17.93 5.77
N GLN A 55 1.25 17.43 5.52
CA GLN A 55 1.59 16.82 4.22
C GLN A 55 0.77 15.55 3.97
N TRP A 56 0.60 14.71 4.98
CA TRP A 56 -0.20 13.49 4.90
C TRP A 56 -1.65 13.81 4.53
N LEU A 57 -2.28 14.78 5.22
CA LEU A 57 -3.66 15.18 4.94
C LEU A 57 -3.77 15.80 3.55
N LYS A 58 -2.82 16.67 3.18
CA LYS A 58 -2.79 17.28 1.85
C LYS A 58 -2.68 16.24 0.74
N MET A 59 -1.82 15.23 0.89
CA MET A 59 -1.69 14.14 -0.07
C MET A 59 -3.00 13.36 -0.20
N LEU A 60 -3.65 13.00 0.92
CA LEU A 60 -4.94 12.31 0.90
C LEU A 60 -6.04 13.12 0.21
N GLU A 61 -6.21 14.40 0.58
CA GLU A 61 -7.23 15.27 0.00
C GLU A 61 -7.02 15.47 -1.51
N LEU A 62 -5.77 15.60 -1.95
CA LEU A 62 -5.43 15.71 -3.35
C LEU A 62 -5.72 14.42 -4.11
N THR A 63 -5.37 13.26 -3.55
CA THR A 63 -5.69 11.98 -4.17
C THR A 63 -7.20 11.80 -4.27
N LEU A 64 -7.97 12.09 -3.21
CA LEU A 64 -9.43 12.03 -3.24
C LEU A 64 -10.03 12.95 -4.31
N ARG A 65 -9.51 14.18 -4.46
CA ARG A 65 -9.98 15.15 -5.46
C ARG A 65 -9.76 14.66 -6.89
N HIS A 66 -8.63 14.01 -7.15
CA HIS A 66 -8.16 13.68 -8.50
C HIS A 66 -8.32 12.19 -8.86
N ALA A 67 -8.81 11.35 -7.95
CA ALA A 67 -8.96 9.91 -8.16
C ALA A 67 -10.08 9.53 -9.15
N GLY A 68 -11.03 10.43 -9.43
CA GLY A 68 -12.19 10.12 -10.26
C GLY A 68 -13.12 9.11 -9.58
N ASP A 69 -13.38 7.98 -10.24
CA ASP A 69 -14.21 6.87 -9.74
C ASP A 69 -13.41 5.78 -9.01
N LYS A 70 -12.08 5.95 -8.89
CA LYS A 70 -11.18 4.96 -8.30
C LYS A 70 -11.28 4.95 -6.78
N LEU A 71 -11.08 3.77 -6.19
CA LEU A 71 -11.01 3.61 -4.73
C LEU A 71 -9.81 4.37 -4.17
N VAL A 72 -9.98 5.09 -3.06
CA VAL A 72 -8.88 5.70 -2.31
C VAL A 72 -8.80 5.11 -0.90
N ILE A 73 -7.66 4.50 -0.61
CA ILE A 73 -7.36 3.88 0.68
C ILE A 73 -6.29 4.71 1.38
N ALA A 74 -6.60 5.32 2.52
CA ALA A 74 -5.62 6.14 3.23
C ALA A 74 -4.56 5.25 3.89
N GLY A 75 -3.30 5.35 3.43
CA GLY A 75 -2.16 4.68 4.06
C GLY A 75 -1.78 5.34 5.38
N ILE A 76 -1.64 4.56 6.45
CA ILE A 76 -1.28 5.05 7.78
C ILE A 76 -0.11 4.22 8.33
N GLU A 77 0.99 4.90 8.60
CA GLU A 77 2.25 4.33 9.07
C GLU A 77 2.73 5.10 10.30
N ARG A 78 2.31 4.65 11.49
CA ARG A 78 2.54 5.34 12.76
C ARG A 78 3.01 4.39 13.85
N SER A 79 3.62 4.96 14.88
CA SER A 79 4.37 4.20 15.89
C SER A 79 3.49 3.55 16.95
N SER A 80 2.28 4.05 17.15
CA SER A 80 1.35 3.63 18.20
C SER A 80 -0.09 3.51 17.70
N THR A 81 -0.91 2.73 18.41
CA THR A 81 -2.35 2.61 18.14
C THR A 81 -3.08 3.94 18.19
N GLN A 82 -2.73 4.81 19.15
CA GLN A 82 -3.37 6.12 19.28
C GLN A 82 -3.08 7.00 18.07
N GLU A 83 -1.84 7.03 17.59
CA GLU A 83 -1.51 7.80 16.37
C GLU A 83 -2.22 7.22 15.14
N VAL A 84 -2.28 5.89 14.99
CA VAL A 84 -3.04 5.28 13.88
C VAL A 84 -4.52 5.67 13.96
N LEU A 85 -5.11 5.68 15.17
CA LEU A 85 -6.50 6.08 15.39
C LEU A 85 -6.73 7.54 15.02
N ASP A 86 -5.88 8.46 15.45
CA ASP A 86 -6.00 9.88 15.14
C ASP A 86 -5.96 10.10 13.62
N PHE A 87 -5.09 9.38 12.90
CA PHE A 87 -5.00 9.45 11.45
C PHE A 87 -6.19 8.78 10.74
N ALA A 88 -6.72 7.68 11.28
CA ALA A 88 -7.90 7.03 10.74
C ALA A 88 -9.15 7.91 10.88
N LEU A 89 -9.31 8.60 12.00
CA LEU A 89 -10.39 9.59 12.19
C LEU A 89 -10.27 10.76 11.21
N MET A 90 -9.05 11.28 11.00
CA MET A 90 -8.82 12.29 9.96
C MET A 90 -9.14 11.77 8.54
N ALA A 91 -8.77 10.53 8.23
CA ALA A 91 -9.10 9.91 6.94
C ALA A 91 -10.63 9.85 6.73
N GLN A 92 -11.35 9.48 7.80
CA GLN A 92 -12.81 9.42 7.81
C GLN A 92 -13.45 10.78 7.58
N ASP A 93 -12.93 11.83 8.23
CA ASP A 93 -13.42 13.20 8.10
C ASP A 93 -13.10 13.78 6.71
N ALA A 94 -11.96 13.41 6.12
CA ALA A 94 -11.59 13.78 4.75
C ALA A 94 -12.42 13.04 3.68
N GLY A 95 -13.15 11.97 4.05
CA GLY A 95 -14.00 11.21 3.14
C GLY A 95 -13.32 10.01 2.47
N ALA A 96 -12.20 9.51 3.01
CA ALA A 96 -11.62 8.24 2.57
C ALA A 96 -12.63 7.10 2.74
N GLN A 97 -12.57 6.09 1.87
CA GLN A 97 -13.46 4.93 1.94
C GLN A 97 -12.89 3.83 2.85
N ALA A 98 -11.56 3.71 2.86
CA ALA A 98 -10.85 2.72 3.63
C ALA A 98 -9.53 3.25 4.17
N VAL A 99 -8.95 2.54 5.12
CA VAL A 99 -7.58 2.74 5.62
C VAL A 99 -6.76 1.48 5.43
N MET A 100 -5.46 1.65 5.19
CA MET A 100 -4.49 0.57 5.20
C MET A 100 -3.37 0.91 6.17
N PHE A 101 -3.14 0.05 7.15
CA PHE A 101 -2.12 0.27 8.17
C PHE A 101 -1.47 -1.04 8.62
N THR A 102 -0.21 -0.94 9.01
CA THR A 102 0.60 -2.07 9.49
C THR A 102 0.58 -2.16 11.02
N SER A 103 1.31 -3.14 11.58
CA SER A 103 1.50 -3.22 13.03
C SER A 103 2.19 -1.95 13.54
N PRO A 104 1.90 -1.49 14.78
CA PRO A 104 2.67 -0.44 15.41
C PRO A 104 4.18 -0.73 15.36
N PHE A 105 4.99 0.31 15.19
CA PHE A 105 6.46 0.18 15.07
C PHE A 105 7.16 -0.08 16.41
N THR A 106 6.40 -0.15 17.50
CA THR A 106 6.92 -0.43 18.83
C THR A 106 7.54 -1.84 18.84
N PRO A 107 8.85 -2.01 19.10
CA PRO A 107 9.49 -3.32 19.04
C PRO A 107 8.89 -4.32 20.04
N GLY A 108 8.72 -5.58 19.62
CA GLY A 108 8.42 -6.69 20.52
C GLY A 108 6.99 -6.70 21.06
N ILE A 109 6.03 -6.09 20.36
CA ILE A 109 4.62 -6.22 20.72
C ILE A 109 4.14 -7.65 20.52
N SER A 110 3.26 -8.12 21.41
CA SER A 110 2.70 -9.46 21.28
C SER A 110 1.70 -9.54 20.12
N GLN A 111 1.45 -10.75 19.62
CA GLN A 111 0.43 -10.97 18.60
C GLN A 111 -0.97 -10.54 19.07
N GLN A 112 -1.29 -10.71 20.36
CA GLN A 112 -2.54 -10.20 20.93
C GLN A 112 -2.64 -8.68 20.84
N VAL A 113 -1.55 -7.95 21.12
CA VAL A 113 -1.52 -6.48 20.98
C VAL A 113 -1.74 -6.05 19.53
N ILE A 114 -1.27 -6.84 18.55
CA ILE A 114 -1.55 -6.57 17.13
C ILE A 114 -3.05 -6.77 16.84
N ILE A 115 -3.69 -7.82 17.36
CA ILE A 115 -5.14 -8.02 17.20
C ILE A 115 -5.92 -6.86 17.81
N ASP A 116 -5.59 -6.50 19.06
CA ASP A 116 -6.23 -5.40 19.79
C ASP A 116 -6.04 -4.05 19.08
N HIS A 117 -4.90 -3.86 18.41
CA HIS A 117 -4.62 -2.70 17.59
C HIS A 117 -5.62 -2.57 16.43
N TYR A 118 -5.84 -3.62 15.63
CA TYR A 118 -6.83 -3.59 14.55
C TYR A 118 -8.26 -3.45 15.09
N GLN A 119 -8.59 -4.14 16.18
CA GLN A 119 -9.90 -4.03 16.85
C GLN A 119 -10.18 -2.58 17.28
N THR A 120 -9.19 -1.89 17.85
CA THR A 120 -9.34 -0.50 18.31
C THR A 120 -9.69 0.43 17.16
N ILE A 121 -9.02 0.32 16.02
CA ILE A 121 -9.30 1.15 14.84
C ILE A 121 -10.64 0.79 14.21
N HIS A 122 -10.96 -0.51 14.15
CA HIS A 122 -12.25 -1.01 13.70
C HIS A 122 -13.40 -0.41 14.52
N ASP A 123 -13.35 -0.49 15.85
CA ASP A 123 -14.48 -0.08 16.70
C ASP A 123 -14.69 1.45 16.71
N ALA A 124 -13.63 2.21 16.47
CA ALA A 124 -13.69 3.68 16.53
C ALA A 124 -14.00 4.36 15.20
N THR A 125 -14.02 3.62 14.07
CA THR A 125 -14.23 4.19 12.74
C THR A 125 -15.29 3.43 11.93
N ARG A 126 -15.90 4.11 10.96
CA ARG A 126 -16.82 3.51 9.97
C ARG A 126 -16.13 3.10 8.67
N LEU A 127 -14.80 3.25 8.60
CA LEU A 127 -14.01 2.96 7.42
C LEU A 127 -13.86 1.45 7.23
N ASP A 128 -13.72 1.03 5.98
CA ASP A 128 -13.22 -0.29 5.66
C ASP A 128 -11.71 -0.36 5.99
N ILE A 129 -11.24 -1.56 6.32
CA ILE A 129 -9.87 -1.79 6.77
C ILE A 129 -9.18 -2.77 5.84
N PHE A 130 -8.00 -2.38 5.38
CA PHE A 130 -7.03 -3.25 4.76
C PHE A 130 -5.91 -3.55 5.74
N MET A 131 -5.73 -4.82 6.07
CA MET A 131 -4.54 -5.29 6.77
C MET A 131 -3.31 -5.07 5.89
N TYR A 132 -2.21 -4.63 6.52
CA TYR A 132 -0.90 -4.59 5.89
C TYR A 132 0.07 -5.46 6.69
N ASN A 133 0.52 -6.55 6.09
CA ASN A 133 1.52 -7.43 6.68
C ASN A 133 2.88 -7.26 5.99
N GLU A 134 3.77 -6.51 6.62
CA GLU A 134 5.18 -6.41 6.23
C GLU A 134 6.04 -6.11 7.47
N ALA A 135 7.04 -6.97 7.70
CA ALA A 135 7.91 -6.86 8.86
C ALA A 135 9.06 -5.87 8.67
N ALA A 136 9.42 -5.56 7.42
CA ALA A 136 10.59 -4.73 7.10
C ALA A 136 10.54 -3.34 7.76
N LEU A 137 9.34 -2.74 7.84
CA LEU A 137 9.16 -1.44 8.49
C LEU A 137 8.81 -1.56 9.98
N SER A 138 7.87 -2.45 10.32
CA SER A 138 7.32 -2.50 11.69
C SER A 138 8.19 -3.26 12.69
N GLY A 139 9.09 -4.13 12.21
CA GLY A 139 9.81 -5.09 13.05
C GLY A 139 8.91 -6.17 13.68
N ASN A 140 7.61 -6.16 13.36
CA ASN A 140 6.59 -6.97 14.01
C ASN A 140 5.80 -7.79 12.98
N GLU A 141 6.35 -8.94 12.60
CA GLU A 141 5.66 -9.87 11.69
C GLU A 141 4.39 -10.44 12.34
N LYS A 142 3.31 -10.47 11.57
CA LYS A 142 2.05 -11.10 11.98
C LYS A 142 2.12 -12.59 11.66
N THR A 143 1.84 -13.44 12.64
CA THR A 143 1.65 -14.86 12.36
C THR A 143 0.41 -15.03 11.49
N PHE A 144 0.31 -16.17 10.80
CA PHE A 144 -0.88 -16.47 10.00
C PHE A 144 -2.16 -16.50 10.86
N THR A 145 -2.09 -17.12 12.04
CA THR A 145 -3.23 -17.15 12.99
C THR A 145 -3.67 -15.75 13.43
N THR A 146 -2.74 -14.81 13.59
CA THR A 146 -3.07 -13.42 13.87
C THR A 146 -3.82 -12.77 12.72
N LEU A 147 -3.40 -13.01 11.46
CA LEU A 147 -4.11 -12.52 10.28
C LEU A 147 -5.51 -13.08 10.18
N GLU A 148 -5.70 -14.38 10.44
CA GLU A 148 -7.03 -15.01 10.47
C GLU A 148 -7.93 -14.43 11.56
N ALA A 149 -7.38 -14.13 12.74
CA ALA A 149 -8.13 -13.51 13.82
C ALA A 149 -8.60 -12.10 13.45
N ILE A 150 -7.73 -11.30 12.82
CA ILE A 150 -8.08 -9.94 12.36
C ILE A 150 -9.08 -10.01 11.18
N ALA A 151 -8.96 -10.99 10.30
CA ALA A 151 -9.86 -11.19 9.17
C ALA A 151 -11.33 -11.48 9.58
N GLN A 152 -11.56 -11.91 10.82
CA GLN A 152 -12.93 -12.13 11.35
C GLN A 152 -13.63 -10.82 11.76
N LEU A 153 -12.91 -9.70 11.82
CA LEU A 153 -13.52 -8.41 12.16
C LEU A 153 -14.39 -7.91 11.00
N PRO A 154 -15.62 -7.42 11.27
CA PRO A 154 -16.42 -6.76 10.25
C PRO A 154 -15.64 -5.61 9.59
N ARG A 155 -15.92 -5.30 8.32
CA ARG A 155 -15.24 -4.23 7.55
C ARG A 155 -13.73 -4.40 7.36
N VAL A 156 -13.10 -5.47 7.86
CA VAL A 156 -11.80 -5.90 7.32
C VAL A 156 -12.09 -6.57 5.98
N ILE A 157 -11.66 -5.93 4.89
CA ILE A 157 -12.03 -6.35 3.53
C ILE A 157 -10.85 -6.69 2.65
N GLY A 158 -9.62 -6.42 3.08
CA GLY A 158 -8.43 -6.74 2.32
C GLY A 158 -7.20 -7.02 3.15
N LEU A 159 -6.28 -7.79 2.59
CA LEU A 159 -4.95 -8.06 3.13
C LEU A 159 -3.91 -7.79 2.04
N LYS A 160 -3.06 -6.78 2.23
CA LYS A 160 -1.78 -6.68 1.52
C LYS A 160 -0.76 -7.53 2.27
N ASP A 161 -0.33 -8.63 1.68
CA ASP A 161 0.60 -9.56 2.31
C ASP A 161 1.99 -9.54 1.64
N SER A 162 2.99 -9.23 2.45
CA SER A 162 4.42 -9.24 2.13
C SER A 162 5.16 -10.07 3.20
N PRO A 163 4.88 -11.39 3.31
CA PRO A 163 5.37 -12.22 4.41
C PRO A 163 6.86 -12.56 4.26
N SER A 164 7.52 -12.93 5.35
CA SER A 164 8.91 -13.43 5.31
C SER A 164 9.01 -14.85 4.74
N MET A 165 7.92 -15.61 4.86
CA MET A 165 7.77 -16.97 4.34
C MET A 165 6.63 -17.03 3.34
N SER A 166 6.81 -17.73 2.22
CA SER A 166 5.76 -17.89 1.21
C SER A 166 4.49 -18.50 1.81
N ARG A 167 3.33 -17.98 1.40
CA ARG A 167 2.03 -18.59 1.72
C ARG A 167 1.78 -19.84 0.88
N SER A 168 1.00 -20.77 1.41
CA SER A 168 0.33 -21.80 0.60
C SER A 168 -1.00 -21.26 0.04
N GLN A 169 -1.55 -21.92 -0.98
CA GLN A 169 -2.87 -21.56 -1.50
C GLN A 169 -3.97 -21.75 -0.43
N ASP A 170 -3.89 -22.80 0.39
CA ASP A 170 -4.83 -23.04 1.49
C ASP A 170 -4.88 -21.87 2.48
N GLN A 171 -3.73 -21.25 2.78
CA GLN A 171 -3.66 -20.08 3.64
C GLN A 171 -4.32 -18.85 3.00
N VAL A 172 -4.09 -18.64 1.71
CA VAL A 172 -4.73 -17.54 0.97
C VAL A 172 -6.25 -17.75 0.92
N ASP A 173 -6.70 -18.97 0.62
CA ASP A 173 -8.12 -19.30 0.55
C ASP A 173 -8.82 -19.21 1.91
N ALA A 174 -8.15 -19.54 3.01
CA ALA A 174 -8.69 -19.37 4.36
C ALA A 174 -8.99 -17.90 4.68
N ILE A 175 -8.13 -16.96 4.29
CA ILE A 175 -8.39 -15.51 4.41
C ILE A 175 -9.58 -15.10 3.51
N ARG A 176 -9.60 -15.56 2.26
CA ARG A 176 -10.66 -15.22 1.30
C ARG A 176 -12.03 -15.77 1.70
N GLN A 177 -12.08 -16.91 2.37
CA GLN A 177 -13.31 -17.48 2.93
C GLN A 177 -13.93 -16.62 4.03
N GLN A 178 -13.16 -15.74 4.68
CA GLN A 178 -13.67 -14.72 5.61
C GLN A 178 -14.25 -13.48 4.89
N GLY A 179 -14.21 -13.44 3.56
CA GLY A 179 -14.62 -12.28 2.77
C GLY A 179 -13.55 -11.19 2.67
N VAL A 180 -12.29 -11.52 2.95
CA VAL A 180 -11.14 -10.62 2.86
C VAL A 180 -10.38 -10.87 1.56
N ASP A 181 -10.31 -9.87 0.68
CA ASP A 181 -9.56 -9.96 -0.57
C ASP A 181 -8.05 -10.06 -0.28
N TYR A 182 -7.36 -11.01 -0.89
CA TYR A 182 -5.92 -11.21 -0.69
C TYR A 182 -5.12 -10.52 -1.81
N PHE A 183 -4.19 -9.65 -1.45
CA PHE A 183 -3.34 -8.91 -2.37
C PHE A 183 -1.87 -9.28 -2.21
N ILE A 184 -1.22 -9.62 -3.32
CA ILE A 184 0.24 -9.81 -3.36
C ILE A 184 0.92 -8.45 -3.12
N GLY A 185 1.82 -8.41 -2.12
CA GLY A 185 2.61 -7.23 -1.78
C GLY A 185 4.06 -7.25 -2.26
N TRP A 186 4.56 -8.38 -2.77
CA TRP A 186 5.92 -8.51 -3.34
C TRP A 186 5.90 -8.61 -4.86
N GLU A 187 6.70 -7.80 -5.55
CA GLU A 187 6.86 -7.83 -7.01
C GLU A 187 7.20 -9.23 -7.52
N MET A 188 8.11 -9.92 -6.83
CA MET A 188 8.63 -11.24 -7.24
C MET A 188 7.59 -12.37 -7.13
N GLN A 189 6.44 -12.12 -6.51
CA GLN A 189 5.34 -13.09 -6.43
C GLN A 189 4.30 -12.88 -7.55
N LEU A 190 4.38 -11.79 -8.30
CA LEU A 190 3.47 -11.52 -9.41
C LEU A 190 3.61 -12.53 -10.55
N ALA A 191 2.49 -12.85 -11.19
CA ALA A 191 2.37 -13.91 -12.19
C ALA A 191 2.87 -15.29 -11.70
N GLY A 192 2.99 -15.47 -10.38
CA GLY A 192 3.36 -16.72 -9.74
C GLY A 192 2.18 -17.68 -9.59
N GLU A 193 2.38 -18.71 -8.76
CA GLU A 193 1.43 -19.80 -8.55
C GLU A 193 0.27 -19.44 -7.60
N LEU A 194 0.49 -18.48 -6.70
CA LEU A 194 -0.53 -18.07 -5.73
C LEU A 194 -1.67 -17.32 -6.42
N GLU A 195 -2.87 -17.87 -6.34
CA GLU A 195 -4.07 -17.16 -6.75
C GLU A 195 -4.45 -16.12 -5.70
N SER A 196 -4.40 -14.85 -6.11
CA SER A 196 -4.76 -13.68 -5.30
C SER A 196 -5.93 -12.93 -5.92
N ASP A 197 -6.57 -12.03 -5.18
CA ASP A 197 -7.62 -11.16 -5.70
C ASP A 197 -7.03 -9.88 -6.35
N GLY A 198 -5.72 -9.68 -6.25
CA GLY A 198 -5.06 -8.50 -6.77
C GLY A 198 -3.61 -8.35 -6.36
N ASN A 199 -3.07 -7.15 -6.59
CA ASN A 199 -1.77 -6.77 -6.05
C ASN A 199 -1.72 -5.32 -5.58
N VAL A 200 -0.81 -5.10 -4.62
CA VAL A 200 -0.40 -3.79 -4.12
C VAL A 200 1.12 -3.74 -4.10
N VAL A 201 1.72 -3.45 -5.26
CA VAL A 201 3.18 -3.44 -5.45
C VAL A 201 3.67 -2.08 -5.91
N SER A 202 4.93 -1.77 -5.59
CA SER A 202 5.54 -0.49 -5.94
C SER A 202 5.81 -0.35 -7.43
N LEU A 203 6.12 -1.46 -8.11
CA LEU A 203 6.25 -1.54 -9.56
C LEU A 203 5.03 -0.94 -10.29
N ALA A 204 3.83 -0.98 -9.72
CA ALA A 204 2.63 -0.44 -10.34
C ALA A 204 2.67 1.08 -10.53
N ASN A 205 3.54 1.81 -9.85
CA ASN A 205 3.80 3.23 -10.14
C ASN A 205 4.45 3.43 -11.52
N LEU A 206 5.21 2.43 -12.01
CA LEU A 206 5.98 2.49 -13.25
C LEU A 206 5.31 1.69 -14.36
N GLU A 207 4.87 0.47 -14.05
CA GLU A 207 4.41 -0.52 -15.02
C GLU A 207 3.00 -1.07 -14.67
N PRO A 208 1.97 -0.21 -14.49
CA PRO A 208 0.65 -0.65 -14.01
C PRO A 208 -0.04 -1.65 -14.95
N ARG A 209 0.18 -1.52 -16.26
CA ARG A 209 -0.34 -2.46 -17.26
C ARG A 209 0.23 -3.87 -17.06
N LEU A 210 1.53 -3.97 -16.77
CA LEU A 210 2.20 -5.24 -16.51
C LEU A 210 1.67 -5.86 -15.21
N CYS A 211 1.53 -5.07 -14.14
CA CYS A 211 0.95 -5.53 -12.88
C CYS A 211 -0.48 -6.06 -13.04
N ARG A 212 -1.31 -5.42 -13.89
CA ARG A 212 -2.65 -5.92 -14.24
C ARG A 212 -2.60 -7.25 -15.00
N GLN A 213 -1.71 -7.37 -15.98
CA GLN A 213 -1.54 -8.62 -16.74
C GLN A 213 -1.05 -9.76 -15.84
N ALA A 214 -0.14 -9.46 -14.91
CA ALA A 214 0.43 -10.41 -13.98
C ALA A 214 -0.57 -10.90 -12.91
N ALA A 215 -1.56 -10.10 -12.54
CA ALA A 215 -2.61 -10.51 -11.61
C ALA A 215 -3.58 -11.54 -12.19
N ALA A 216 -3.74 -11.59 -13.52
CA ALA A 216 -4.79 -12.37 -14.16
C ALA A 216 -4.60 -13.89 -14.02
N ARG A 217 -3.37 -14.38 -14.15
CA ARG A 217 -3.01 -15.81 -14.10
C ARG A 217 -1.49 -15.98 -14.05
N GLN A 218 -1.04 -17.16 -13.64
CA GLN A 218 0.37 -17.55 -13.69
C GLN A 218 0.92 -17.47 -15.12
N GLN A 219 2.05 -16.75 -15.29
CA GLN A 219 2.70 -16.55 -16.59
C GLN A 219 4.22 -16.42 -16.39
N PRO A 220 5.00 -17.51 -16.58
CA PRO A 220 6.45 -17.50 -16.34
C PRO A 220 7.22 -16.40 -17.09
N ALA A 221 6.79 -16.07 -18.31
CA ALA A 221 7.38 -14.99 -19.09
C ALA A 221 7.21 -13.62 -18.42
N LEU A 222 6.03 -13.34 -17.84
CA LEU A 222 5.80 -12.10 -17.10
C LEU A 222 6.56 -12.10 -15.78
N SER A 223 6.65 -13.22 -15.06
CA SER A 223 7.48 -13.31 -13.85
C SER A 223 8.95 -13.02 -14.15
N GLN A 224 9.48 -13.51 -15.28
CA GLN A 224 10.85 -13.21 -15.70
C GLN A 224 11.04 -11.73 -16.08
N GLU A 225 10.08 -11.12 -16.79
CA GLU A 225 10.10 -9.69 -17.11
C GLU A 225 10.07 -8.83 -15.83
N ILE A 226 9.21 -9.18 -14.88
CA ILE A 226 9.10 -8.51 -13.57
C ILE A 226 10.41 -8.61 -12.79
N ALA A 227 11.06 -9.78 -12.78
CA ALA A 227 12.36 -9.96 -12.14
C ALA A 227 13.42 -9.01 -12.75
N THR A 228 13.50 -8.93 -14.08
CA THR A 228 14.42 -8.02 -14.77
C THR A 228 14.12 -6.55 -14.46
N LEU A 229 12.85 -6.16 -14.37
CA LEU A 229 12.47 -4.78 -14.03
C LEU A 229 12.71 -4.47 -12.56
N ASN A 230 12.52 -5.43 -11.66
CA ASN A 230 12.82 -5.30 -10.24
C ASN A 230 14.31 -4.98 -10.02
N GLU A 231 15.20 -5.68 -10.72
CA GLU A 231 16.64 -5.37 -10.74
C GLU A 231 16.94 -4.01 -11.36
N ARG A 232 16.35 -3.72 -12.53
CA ARG A 232 16.59 -2.47 -13.27
C ARG A 232 16.18 -1.23 -12.49
N TYR A 233 15.02 -1.27 -11.84
CA TYR A 233 14.47 -0.17 -11.05
C TYR A 233 14.93 -0.22 -9.59
N LEU A 234 15.80 -1.16 -9.22
CA LEU A 234 16.36 -1.31 -7.88
C LEU A 234 15.27 -1.40 -6.80
N LEU A 235 14.20 -2.16 -7.08
CA LEU A 235 13.03 -2.25 -6.20
C LEU A 235 13.31 -3.03 -4.90
N SER A 236 14.42 -3.75 -4.83
CA SER A 236 14.90 -4.41 -3.62
C SER A 236 15.90 -3.57 -2.80
N ALA A 237 16.22 -2.34 -3.22
CA ALA A 237 17.09 -1.44 -2.47
C ALA A 237 16.37 -0.88 -1.22
N SER A 238 17.13 -0.48 -0.19
CA SER A 238 16.56 0.15 1.01
C SER A 238 15.91 1.51 0.75
N ASP A 239 16.30 2.17 -0.33
CA ASP A 239 15.77 3.46 -0.80
C ASP A 239 14.93 3.32 -2.09
N TRP A 240 14.35 2.14 -2.34
CA TRP A 240 13.69 1.82 -3.61
C TRP A 240 12.63 2.87 -4.03
N TYR A 241 11.93 3.52 -3.09
CA TYR A 241 10.96 4.59 -3.37
C TYR A 241 11.61 5.81 -4.05
N ALA A 242 12.87 6.10 -3.71
CA ALA A 242 13.69 7.12 -4.38
C ALA A 242 14.01 6.72 -5.82
N GLN A 243 14.17 5.43 -6.09
CA GLN A 243 14.45 4.90 -7.42
C GLN A 243 13.21 4.99 -8.32
N VAL A 244 12.04 4.65 -7.76
CA VAL A 244 10.74 4.83 -8.45
C VAL A 244 10.51 6.30 -8.80
N LYS A 245 10.77 7.22 -7.86
CA LYS A 245 10.68 8.66 -8.13
C LYS A 245 11.66 9.14 -9.21
N ARG A 246 12.91 8.66 -9.19
CA ARG A 246 13.90 8.94 -10.24
C ARG A 246 13.42 8.52 -11.62
N GLU A 247 12.85 7.33 -11.74
CA GLU A 247 12.30 6.83 -13.00
C GLU A 247 11.08 7.64 -13.45
N LEU A 248 10.15 7.96 -12.55
CA LEU A 248 8.99 8.81 -12.85
C LEU A 248 9.39 10.21 -13.33
N LYS A 249 10.44 10.78 -12.73
CA LYS A 249 11.01 12.07 -13.16
C LYS A 249 11.66 11.95 -14.54
N ALA A 250 12.43 10.91 -14.79
CA ALA A 250 13.03 10.66 -16.10
C ALA A 250 11.96 10.50 -17.21
N ARG A 251 10.78 9.97 -16.86
CA ARG A 251 9.60 9.87 -17.75
C ARG A 251 8.79 11.17 -17.86
N GLY A 252 9.14 12.22 -17.11
CA GLY A 252 8.41 13.49 -17.08
C GLY A 252 7.04 13.41 -16.39
N VAL A 253 6.78 12.36 -15.60
CA VAL A 253 5.52 12.21 -14.85
C VAL A 253 5.51 13.12 -13.64
N ILE A 254 6.62 13.18 -12.91
CA ILE A 254 6.82 14.08 -11.76
C ILE A 254 7.98 15.05 -12.02
N ASP A 255 7.94 16.25 -11.44
CA ASP A 255 8.96 17.28 -11.67
C ASP A 255 10.23 17.05 -10.84
N SER A 256 10.12 16.35 -9.71
CA SER A 256 11.20 16.13 -8.75
C SER A 256 11.21 14.70 -8.24
N ASP A 257 12.41 14.16 -8.07
CA ASP A 257 12.72 12.87 -7.46
C ASP A 257 13.03 12.99 -5.97
N ARG A 258 12.77 14.17 -5.38
CA ARG A 258 12.99 14.45 -3.97
C ARG A 258 12.25 13.45 -3.07
N VAL A 259 12.96 13.00 -2.04
CA VAL A 259 12.46 12.17 -0.95
C VAL A 259 12.30 12.99 0.32
N MET A 260 11.46 12.53 1.24
CA MET A 260 11.36 13.08 2.59
C MET A 260 12.63 12.72 3.37
N THR A 261 13.32 13.74 3.87
CA THR A 261 14.47 13.60 4.77
C THR A 261 14.02 13.74 6.23
N GLU A 262 14.83 13.26 7.17
CA GLU A 262 14.54 13.28 8.61
C GLU A 262 14.36 14.71 9.18
N GLU A 263 14.80 15.74 8.47
CA GLU A 263 14.80 17.14 8.95
C GLU A 263 13.48 17.90 8.74
N ALA A 264 12.42 17.25 8.24
CA ALA A 264 11.16 17.91 7.90
C ALA A 264 9.97 17.60 8.84
N ALA A 265 10.25 17.18 10.08
CA ALA A 265 9.24 16.97 11.12
C ALA A 265 9.25 18.08 12.17
#